data_AF-A0A521YT69-F1
#
_entry.id   AF-A0A521YT69-F1
#
_cell.length_a   1.000
_cell.length_b   1.000
_cell.length_c   1.000
_cell.angle_alpha   90.00
_cell.angle_beta   90.00
_cell.angle_gamma   90.00
#
_symmetry.space_group_name_H-M   'P 1'
#
loop_
_entity.id
_entity.type
_entity.pdbx_description
1 polymer ?
#
loop_
_entity_poly.entity_id
_entity_poly.type
_entity_poly.pdbx_seq_one_letter_code
_entity_poly.pdbx_strand_id
1 'polypeptide(L)'
;MLKSEEDEFDPGKSVLVRLARKVYPITEQLDGNRFFTRVNGASAATPLFVTLLFVDLADVVFAVDSIPAIFAVTQDSFLVFTSNAFAILGLRSLYFAVAGLMSLFKYLKISLVFVLGFIGVKMLLHHHVQISNVLSLLVILVFLGIGVLASIQANKRERSATSQHRPQNRK
;
A
#
# COMPACT_ATOMS: atom_id res chain seq x y z
N MET A 1 26.40 -4.87 5.61
CA MET A 1 25.47 -5.58 6.52
C MET A 1 24.19 -4.77 6.60
N LEU A 2 23.26 -4.95 5.66
CA LEU A 2 21.93 -4.35 5.74
C LEU A 2 21.05 -5.30 6.54
N LYS A 3 20.93 -5.02 7.83
CA LYS A 3 20.00 -5.70 8.73
C LYS A 3 18.60 -5.23 8.34
N SER A 4 17.92 -6.02 7.51
CA SER A 4 16.48 -5.93 7.33
C SER A 4 15.83 -6.56 8.55
N GLU A 5 15.82 -5.83 9.67
CA GLU A 5 14.77 -6.04 10.66
C GLU A 5 13.48 -5.64 9.95
N GLU A 6 12.73 -6.66 9.52
CA GLU A 6 11.29 -6.56 9.32
C GLU A 6 10.73 -6.13 10.68
N ASP A 7 10.77 -4.82 10.96
CA ASP A 7 10.04 -4.23 12.07
C ASP A 7 8.58 -4.60 11.82
N GLU A 8 8.13 -5.60 12.56
CA GLU A 8 6.75 -5.99 12.71
C GLU A 8 6.01 -4.71 13.11
N PHE A 9 5.39 -4.09 12.10
CA PHE A 9 4.80 -2.76 12.22
C PHE A 9 3.61 -2.91 13.16
N ASP A 10 3.85 -2.74 14.45
CA ASP A 10 2.90 -2.96 15.53
C ASP A 10 1.84 -1.86 15.45
N PRO A 11 0.68 -2.09 14.80
CA PRO A 11 -0.23 -1.02 14.41
C PRO A 11 -0.79 -0.31 15.65
N GLY A 12 -0.83 -1.02 16.79
CA GLY A 12 -1.27 -0.49 18.08
C GLY A 12 -0.37 0.60 18.67
N LYS A 13 0.90 0.71 18.24
CA LYS A 13 1.87 1.68 18.79
C LYS A 13 2.13 2.89 17.89
N SER A 14 1.61 2.86 16.66
CA SER A 14 1.70 3.99 15.73
C SER A 14 1.16 5.27 16.38
N VAL A 15 1.92 6.36 16.29
CA VAL A 15 1.52 7.70 16.78
C VAL A 15 0.15 8.09 16.25
N LEU A 16 -0.17 7.67 15.03
CA LEU A 16 -1.45 7.93 14.40
C LEU A 16 -2.59 7.12 15.04
N VAL A 17 -2.36 5.87 15.46
CA VAL A 17 -3.38 5.07 16.18
C VAL A 17 -3.61 5.60 17.58
N ARG A 18 -2.56 6.09 18.27
CA ARG A 18 -2.70 6.82 19.53
C ARG A 18 -3.50 8.11 19.39
N LEU A 19 -3.28 8.86 18.31
CA LEU A 19 -4.02 10.08 18.02
C LEU A 19 -5.48 9.77 17.69
N ALA A 20 -5.74 8.72 16.90
CA ALA A 20 -7.09 8.26 16.57
C ALA A 20 -7.86 7.79 17.83
N ARG A 21 -7.21 7.03 18.72
CA ARG A 21 -7.80 6.61 20.02
C ARG A 21 -8.11 7.78 20.95
N LYS A 22 -7.40 8.91 20.83
CA LYS A 22 -7.64 10.12 21.62
C LYS A 22 -8.86 10.91 21.14
N VAL A 23 -9.17 10.83 19.84
CA VAL A 23 -10.29 11.57 19.22
C VAL A 23 -11.60 10.79 19.27
N TYR A 24 -11.56 9.45 19.21
CA TYR A 24 -12.77 8.61 19.23
C TYR A 24 -12.51 7.25 19.89
N PRO A 25 -13.47 6.67 20.64
CA PRO A 25 -13.33 5.33 21.20
C PRO A 25 -13.20 4.29 20.08
N ILE A 26 -12.07 3.59 20.05
CA ILE A 26 -11.78 2.50 19.08
C ILE A 26 -11.84 1.17 19.84
N THR A 27 -12.61 0.21 19.34
CA THR A 27 -12.60 -1.15 19.89
C THR A 27 -11.38 -1.93 19.39
N GLU A 28 -10.81 -2.80 20.22
CA GLU A 28 -9.71 -3.70 19.82
C GLU A 28 -10.21 -4.98 19.15
N GLN A 29 -11.50 -5.29 19.26
CA GLN A 29 -12.09 -6.49 18.68
C GLN A 29 -12.67 -6.21 17.29
N LEU A 30 -12.35 -7.09 16.33
CA LEU A 30 -13.02 -7.13 15.03
C LEU A 30 -14.44 -7.68 15.21
N ASP A 31 -15.44 -6.80 15.07
CA ASP A 31 -16.87 -7.16 15.12
C ASP A 31 -17.40 -7.43 13.70
N GLY A 32 -16.85 -8.49 13.07
CA GLY A 32 -17.17 -8.87 11.70
C GLY A 32 -16.86 -7.79 10.67
N ASN A 33 -17.81 -7.50 9.77
CA ASN A 33 -17.68 -6.50 8.69
C ASN A 33 -18.25 -5.11 9.05
N ARG A 34 -18.51 -4.84 10.34
CA ARG A 34 -19.07 -3.56 10.80
C ARG A 34 -17.97 -2.53 11.02
N PHE A 35 -18.21 -1.30 10.54
CA PHE A 35 -17.30 -0.16 10.73
C PHE A 35 -17.47 0.52 12.10
N PHE A 36 -18.67 0.44 12.65
CA PHE A 36 -19.02 0.97 13.97
C PHE A 36 -19.67 -0.14 14.79
N THR A 37 -19.28 -0.25 16.05
CA THR A 37 -19.91 -1.13 17.02
C THR A 37 -20.26 -0.33 18.28
N ARG A 38 -21.05 -0.91 19.18
CA ARG A 38 -21.46 -0.27 20.43
C ARG A 38 -20.76 -0.96 21.59
N VAL A 39 -19.87 -0.26 22.28
CA VAL A 39 -19.15 -0.77 23.47
C VAL A 39 -19.57 0.07 24.65
N ASN A 40 -20.09 -0.56 25.71
CA ASN A 40 -20.55 0.12 26.94
C ASN A 40 -21.56 1.26 26.68
N GLY A 41 -22.49 1.08 25.73
CA GLY A 41 -23.52 2.07 25.39
C GLY A 41 -23.08 3.20 24.46
N ALA A 42 -21.77 3.40 24.26
CA ALA A 42 -21.20 4.37 23.34
C ALA A 42 -20.90 3.78 21.96
N SER A 43 -21.02 4.59 20.91
CA SER A 43 -20.57 4.22 19.56
C SER A 43 -19.04 4.22 19.51
N ALA A 44 -18.45 3.12 19.05
CA ALA A 44 -17.02 2.91 18.93
C ALA A 44 -16.66 2.51 17.49
N ALA A 45 -15.54 3.03 16.99
CA ALA A 45 -15.03 2.68 15.66
C ALA A 45 -14.30 1.34 15.72
N THR A 46 -14.47 0.50 14.69
CA THR A 46 -13.74 -0.77 14.58
C THR A 46 -12.37 -0.59 13.93
N PRO A 47 -11.43 -1.54 14.11
CA PRO A 47 -10.14 -1.50 13.43
C PRO A 47 -10.28 -1.40 11.91
N LEU A 48 -11.34 -1.98 11.32
CA LEU A 48 -11.61 -1.87 9.88
C LEU A 48 -11.89 -0.44 9.43
N PHE A 49 -12.64 0.34 10.22
CA PHE A 49 -12.90 1.74 9.92
C PHE A 49 -11.62 2.57 10.02
N VAL A 50 -10.81 2.30 11.05
CA VAL A 50 -9.52 2.98 11.24
C VAL A 50 -8.59 2.70 10.07
N THR A 51 -8.45 1.43 9.66
CA THR A 51 -7.63 1.06 8.48
C THR A 51 -8.15 1.69 7.20
N LEU A 52 -9.47 1.71 6.97
CA LEU A 52 -10.07 2.38 5.80
C LEU A 52 -9.72 3.87 5.80
N LEU A 53 -9.90 4.55 6.93
CA LEU A 53 -9.57 5.97 7.06
C LEU A 53 -8.09 6.23 6.76
N PHE A 54 -7.19 5.35 7.22
CA PHE A 54 -5.76 5.48 6.90
C PHE A 54 -5.44 5.35 5.43
N VAL A 55 -6.10 4.42 4.72
CA VAL A 55 -5.91 4.24 3.28
C VAL A 55 -6.42 5.48 2.52
N ASP A 56 -7.65 5.94 2.83
CA ASP A 56 -8.21 7.16 2.22
C ASP A 56 -7.31 8.38 2.44
N LEU A 57 -6.79 8.56 3.66
CA LEU A 57 -5.88 9.66 3.98
C LEU A 57 -4.55 9.53 3.24
N ALA A 58 -4.02 8.32 3.11
CA ALA A 58 -2.77 8.08 2.38
C ALA A 58 -2.93 8.44 0.89
N ASP A 59 -4.07 8.13 0.27
CA ASP A 59 -4.33 8.48 -1.13
C ASP A 59 -4.47 9.99 -1.34
N VAL A 60 -5.13 10.70 -0.42
CA VAL A 60 -5.18 12.18 -0.46
C VAL A 60 -3.78 12.78 -0.34
N VAL A 61 -2.96 12.25 0.58
CA VAL A 61 -1.56 12.72 0.74
C VAL A 61 -0.73 12.40 -0.51
N PHE A 62 -0.94 11.24 -1.13
CA PHE A 62 -0.26 10.86 -2.36
C PHE A 62 -0.68 11.74 -3.55
N ALA A 63 -1.93 12.19 -3.58
CA ALA A 63 -2.44 13.12 -4.58
C ALA A 63 -1.73 14.48 -4.54
N VAL A 64 -1.22 14.92 -3.38
CA VAL A 64 -0.52 16.21 -3.24
C VAL A 64 0.74 16.27 -4.11
N ASP A 65 1.46 15.16 -4.25
CA ASP A 65 2.65 15.07 -5.10
C ASP A 65 2.30 14.69 -6.55
N SER A 66 1.31 13.80 -6.72
CA SER A 66 0.94 13.33 -8.06
C SER A 66 0.22 14.40 -8.90
N ILE A 67 -0.49 15.36 -8.28
CA ILE A 67 -1.17 16.45 -8.99
C ILE A 67 -0.18 17.36 -9.72
N PRO A 68 0.85 17.96 -9.07
CA PRO A 68 1.88 18.73 -9.77
C PRO A 68 2.57 17.93 -10.89
N ALA A 69 2.87 16.64 -10.64
CA ALA A 69 3.50 15.78 -11.63
C ALA A 69 2.60 15.51 -12.85
N ILE A 70 1.30 15.32 -12.66
CA ILE A 70 0.34 15.14 -13.76
C ILE A 70 0.15 16.44 -14.53
N PHE A 71 0.05 17.59 -13.84
CA PHE A 71 -0.07 18.90 -14.49
C PHE A 71 1.16 19.29 -15.32
N ALA A 72 2.34 18.73 -15.01
CA ALA A 72 3.52 18.85 -15.85
C ALA A 72 3.39 18.10 -17.20
N VAL A 73 2.46 17.13 -17.31
CA VAL A 73 2.25 16.30 -18.50
C VAL A 73 0.95 16.64 -19.24
N THR A 74 -0.13 16.93 -18.52
CA THR A 74 -1.44 17.27 -19.08
C THR A 74 -2.12 18.37 -18.28
N GLN A 75 -2.74 19.33 -18.97
CA GLN A 75 -3.46 20.45 -18.33
C GLN A 75 -4.97 20.23 -18.25
N ASP A 76 -5.46 19.06 -18.64
CA ASP A 76 -6.87 18.72 -18.58
C ASP A 76 -7.29 18.35 -17.14
N SER A 77 -7.83 19.34 -16.42
CA SER A 77 -8.34 19.18 -15.06
C SER A 77 -9.44 18.13 -14.93
N PHE A 78 -10.21 17.87 -16.00
CA PHE A 78 -11.23 16.80 -15.97
C PHE A 78 -10.55 15.44 -15.87
N LEU A 79 -9.48 15.19 -16.63
CA LEU A 79 -8.71 13.95 -16.52
C LEU A 79 -8.05 13.78 -15.14
N VAL A 80 -7.49 14.86 -14.57
CA VAL A 80 -6.88 14.83 -13.24
C VAL A 80 -7.89 14.50 -12.14
N PHE A 81 -9.05 15.16 -12.17
CA PHE A 81 -10.08 14.97 -11.15
C PHE A 81 -10.77 13.61 -11.27
N THR A 82 -11.17 13.22 -12.48
CA THR A 82 -11.87 11.95 -12.71
C THR A 82 -10.96 10.75 -12.41
N SER A 83 -9.68 10.79 -12.77
CA SER A 83 -8.73 9.70 -12.48
C SER A 83 -8.54 9.48 -10.98
N ASN A 84 -8.32 10.54 -10.20
CA ASN A 84 -8.17 10.44 -8.75
C ASN A 84 -9.48 10.04 -8.06
N ALA A 85 -10.63 10.56 -8.52
CA ALA A 85 -11.93 10.14 -8.00
C ALA A 85 -12.16 8.64 -8.24
N PHE A 86 -11.83 8.11 -9.43
CA PHE A 86 -11.92 6.68 -9.72
C PHE A 86 -11.00 5.83 -8.84
N ALA A 87 -9.79 6.31 -8.53
CA ALA A 87 -8.86 5.63 -7.64
C ALA A 87 -9.47 5.44 -6.24
N ILE A 88 -10.07 6.49 -5.68
CA ILE A 88 -10.71 6.46 -4.35
C ILE A 88 -11.96 5.58 -4.34
N LEU A 89 -12.81 5.67 -5.38
CA LEU A 89 -14.04 4.88 -5.46
C LEU A 89 -13.80 3.35 -5.46
N GLY A 90 -12.63 2.91 -5.93
CA GLY A 90 -12.25 1.49 -5.99
C GLY A 90 -11.68 0.91 -4.68
N LEU A 91 -11.38 1.73 -3.67
CA LEU A 91 -10.60 1.30 -2.50
C LEU A 91 -11.29 0.21 -1.68
N ARG A 92 -12.62 0.28 -1.53
CA ARG A 92 -13.36 -0.70 -0.73
C ARG A 92 -13.26 -2.12 -1.30
N SER A 93 -13.33 -2.28 -2.62
CA SER A 93 -13.18 -3.59 -3.25
C SER A 93 -11.72 -4.03 -3.27
N LEU A 94 -10.81 -3.09 -3.48
CA LEU A 94 -9.38 -3.37 -3.51
C LEU A 94 -8.83 -3.82 -2.15
N TYR A 95 -9.32 -3.27 -1.03
CA TYR A 95 -8.93 -3.71 0.32
C TYR A 95 -9.13 -5.20 0.53
N PHE A 96 -10.31 -5.73 0.17
CA PHE A 96 -10.59 -7.17 0.32
C PHE A 96 -9.71 -8.03 -0.61
N ALA A 97 -9.43 -7.56 -1.83
CA ALA A 97 -8.52 -8.25 -2.74
C ALA A 97 -7.08 -8.26 -2.21
N VAL A 98 -6.58 -7.11 -1.74
CA VAL A 98 -5.22 -6.94 -1.22
C VAL A 98 -5.02 -7.70 0.08
N ALA A 99 -6.03 -7.76 0.97
CA ALA A 99 -5.94 -8.54 2.22
C ALA A 99 -5.60 -10.02 1.95
N GLY A 100 -6.15 -10.61 0.89
CA GLY A 100 -5.80 -11.98 0.48
C GLY A 100 -4.43 -12.09 -0.18
N LEU A 101 -3.97 -11.03 -0.84
CA LEU A 101 -2.69 -10.97 -1.55
C LEU A 101 -1.53 -10.44 -0.70
N MET A 102 -1.78 -10.01 0.54
CA MET A 102 -0.78 -9.32 1.37
C MET A 102 0.48 -10.16 1.59
N SER A 103 0.33 -11.48 1.73
CA SER A 103 1.46 -12.42 1.83
C SER A 103 2.33 -12.52 0.57
N LEU A 104 1.85 -12.03 -0.57
CA LEU A 104 2.57 -12.05 -1.86
C LEU A 104 3.33 -10.75 -2.13
N PHE A 105 3.32 -9.72 -1.27
CA PHE A 105 3.91 -8.40 -1.56
C PHE A 105 5.26 -8.09 -0.85
N LYS A 106 6.06 -9.11 -0.49
CA LYS A 106 7.38 -8.97 0.15
C LYS A 106 8.33 -7.99 -0.56
N TYR A 107 8.45 -8.04 -1.89
CA TYR A 107 9.37 -7.18 -2.66
C TYR A 107 8.71 -5.94 -3.27
N LEU A 108 7.45 -5.64 -2.92
CA LEU A 108 6.79 -4.44 -3.45
C LEU A 108 7.47 -3.17 -2.92
N LYS A 109 7.88 -3.17 -1.64
CA LYS A 109 8.60 -2.05 -1.01
C LYS A 109 9.90 -1.73 -1.72
N ILE A 110 10.71 -2.75 -2.07
CA ILE A 110 11.99 -2.51 -2.76
C ILE A 110 11.75 -1.92 -4.15
N SER A 111 10.72 -2.41 -4.85
CA SER A 111 10.36 -1.95 -6.20
C SER A 111 9.90 -0.50 -6.19
N LEU A 112 9.10 -0.11 -5.19
CA LEU A 112 8.68 1.27 -4.97
C LEU A 112 9.87 2.21 -4.73
N VAL A 113 10.88 1.79 -3.97
CA VAL A 113 12.10 2.60 -3.75
C VAL A 113 12.82 2.88 -5.07
N PHE A 114 12.99 1.86 -5.93
CA PHE A 114 13.59 2.05 -7.25
C PHE A 114 12.76 2.96 -8.16
N VAL A 115 11.44 2.79 -8.15
CA VAL A 115 10.52 3.62 -8.93
C VAL A 115 10.57 5.08 -8.47
N LEU A 116 10.50 5.35 -7.16
CA LEU A 116 10.60 6.71 -6.62
C LEU A 116 11.96 7.34 -6.92
N GLY A 117 13.05 6.57 -6.79
CA GLY A 117 14.39 7.05 -7.14
C GLY A 117 14.47 7.43 -8.63
N PHE A 118 13.95 6.57 -9.51
CA PHE A 118 13.91 6.83 -10.95
C PHE A 118 13.06 8.07 -11.30
N ILE A 119 11.86 8.17 -10.73
CA ILE A 119 10.96 9.32 -10.96
C ILE A 119 11.58 10.61 -10.41
N GLY A 120 12.16 10.58 -9.21
CA GLY A 120 12.81 11.73 -8.60
C GLY A 120 13.98 12.23 -9.43
N VAL A 121 14.84 11.32 -9.91
CA VAL A 121 15.93 11.68 -10.82
C VAL A 121 15.39 12.24 -12.14
N LYS A 122 14.37 11.60 -12.74
CA LYS A 122 13.74 12.10 -13.97
C LYS A 122 13.19 13.51 -13.78
N MET A 123 12.50 13.79 -12.66
CA MET A 123 11.91 15.09 -12.35
C MET A 123 12.98 16.17 -12.20
N LEU A 124 14.12 15.87 -11.55
CA LEU A 124 15.24 16.80 -11.46
C LEU A 124 15.88 17.09 -12.83
N LEU A 125 16.00 16.08 -13.69
CA LEU A 125 16.58 16.21 -15.03
C LEU A 125 15.60 16.73 -16.09
N HIS A 126 14.33 16.94 -15.74
CA HIS A 126 13.29 17.35 -16.69
C HIS A 126 13.65 18.63 -17.46
N HIS A 127 14.38 19.56 -16.85
CA HIS A 127 14.80 20.80 -17.50
C HIS A 127 15.91 20.63 -18.55
N HIS A 128 16.71 19.56 -18.46
CA HIS A 128 17.89 19.35 -19.32
C HIS A 128 17.72 18.19 -20.32
N VAL A 129 16.92 17.18 -20.00
CA VAL A 129 16.70 15.99 -20.84
C VAL A 129 15.22 15.68 -20.94
N GLN A 130 14.64 15.84 -22.14
CA GLN A 130 13.26 15.46 -22.41
C GLN A 130 13.15 13.96 -22.64
N ILE A 131 13.01 13.20 -21.54
CA ILE A 131 12.70 11.77 -21.61
C ILE A 131 11.21 11.61 -21.92
N SER A 132 10.89 10.88 -22.99
CA SER A 132 9.51 10.56 -23.34
C SER A 132 8.75 9.91 -22.16
N ASN A 133 7.55 10.41 -21.91
CA ASN A 133 6.69 9.91 -20.84
C ASN A 133 6.33 8.44 -21.03
N VAL A 134 6.20 7.99 -22.29
CA VAL A 134 5.93 6.59 -22.63
C VAL A 134 7.08 5.69 -22.20
N LEU A 135 8.33 6.10 -22.45
CA LEU A 135 9.50 5.32 -22.05
C LEU A 135 9.62 5.23 -20.53
N SER A 136 9.34 6.33 -19.84
CA SER A 136 9.34 6.36 -18.37
C SER A 136 8.28 5.41 -17.80
N LEU A 137 7.08 5.43 -18.37
CA LEU A 137 5.99 4.55 -17.97
C LEU A 137 6.36 3.08 -18.15
N LEU A 138 6.99 2.73 -19.27
CA LEU A 138 7.44 1.37 -19.56
C LEU A 138 8.48 0.90 -18.53
N VAL A 139 9.46 1.74 -18.20
CA VAL A 139 10.47 1.44 -17.18
C VAL A 139 9.83 1.20 -15.81
N ILE A 140 8.87 2.04 -15.40
CA ILE A 140 8.13 1.88 -14.14
C ILE A 140 7.35 0.56 -14.14
N LEU A 141 6.64 0.24 -15.21
CA LEU A 141 5.89 -1.01 -15.34
C LEU A 141 6.80 -2.24 -15.27
N VAL A 142 7.99 -2.17 -15.85
CA VAL A 142 8.97 -3.26 -15.78
C VAL A 142 9.49 -3.44 -14.36
N PHE A 143 9.89 -2.37 -13.66
CA PHE A 143 10.35 -2.49 -12.28
C PHE A 143 9.26 -3.04 -11.36
N LEU A 144 8.03 -2.53 -11.50
CA LEU A 144 6.90 -3.00 -10.69
C LEU A 144 6.55 -4.45 -11.02
N GLY A 145 6.53 -4.82 -12.30
CA GLY A 145 6.27 -6.17 -12.78
C GLY A 145 7.31 -7.17 -12.27
N ILE A 146 8.60 -6.85 -12.35
CA ILE A 146 9.68 -7.68 -11.78
C ILE A 146 9.48 -7.84 -10.28
N GLY A 147 9.16 -6.76 -9.57
CA GLY A 147 8.86 -6.77 -8.14
C GLY A 147 7.75 -7.75 -7.77
N VAL A 148 6.62 -7.65 -8.47
CA VAL A 148 5.47 -8.53 -8.27
C VAL A 148 5.84 -9.98 -8.59
N LEU A 149 6.48 -10.24 -9.74
CA LEU A 149 6.87 -11.60 -10.14
C LEU A 149 7.86 -12.23 -9.15
N ALA A 150 8.88 -11.48 -8.72
CA ALA A 150 9.84 -11.92 -7.72
C ALA A 150 9.16 -12.25 -6.39
N SER A 151 8.17 -11.45 -6.01
CA SER A 151 7.41 -11.61 -4.77
C SER A 151 6.49 -12.83 -4.79
N ILE A 152 5.83 -13.10 -5.92
CA ILE A 152 5.06 -14.34 -6.13
C ILE A 152 5.97 -15.57 -6.08
N GLN A 153 7.11 -15.52 -6.78
CA GLN A 153 8.04 -16.65 -6.87
C GLN A 153 8.68 -16.99 -5.51
N ALA A 154 9.04 -15.97 -4.72
CA ALA A 154 9.59 -16.17 -3.39
C ALA A 154 8.58 -16.81 -2.43
N ASN A 155 7.33 -16.33 -2.43
CA ASN A 155 6.27 -16.91 -1.60
C ASN A 155 5.97 -18.38 -1.99
N LYS A 156 6.01 -18.71 -3.29
CA LYS A 156 5.88 -20.10 -3.75
C LYS A 156 7.01 -20.99 -3.23
N ARG A 157 8.25 -20.48 -3.24
CA ARG A 157 9.45 -21.23 -2.80
C ARG A 157 9.44 -21.49 -1.28
N GLU A 158 8.99 -20.51 -0.49
CA GLU A 158 8.82 -20.65 0.97
C GLU A 158 7.74 -21.69 1.31
N ARG A 159 6.61 -21.71 0.58
CA ARG A 159 5.55 -22.74 0.77
C ARG A 159 6.01 -24.16 0.42
N SER A 160 6.88 -24.32 -0.58
CA SER A 160 7.43 -25.62 -0.97
C SER A 160 8.49 -26.15 0.01
N ALA A 161 9.26 -25.27 0.65
CA ALA A 161 10.25 -25.66 1.65
C ALA A 161 9.61 -26.17 2.95
N THR A 162 8.50 -25.55 3.40
CA THR A 162 7.78 -25.93 4.63
C THR A 162 7.03 -27.27 4.51
N SER A 163 6.67 -27.69 3.29
CA SER A 163 5.95 -28.95 3.06
C SER A 163 6.86 -30.20 3.04
N GLN A 164 8.19 -30.04 2.99
CA GLN A 164 9.16 -31.14 3.07
C GLN A 164 9.63 -31.46 4.50
N HIS A 165 9.31 -30.62 5.49
CA HIS A 165 9.82 -30.77 6.87
C HIS A 165 8.73 -31.13 7.89
N ARG A 166 7.81 -32.04 7.53
CA ARG A 166 6.98 -32.74 8.51
C ARG A 166 7.76 -33.98 8.99
N PRO A 167 8.30 -34.01 10.23
CA PRO A 167 8.95 -35.21 10.73
C PRO A 167 7.88 -36.31 10.83
N GLN A 168 8.05 -37.31 9.99
CA GLN A 168 7.33 -38.57 10.03
C GLN A 168 7.88 -39.34 11.24
N ASN A 169 7.48 -38.98 12.46
CA ASN A 169 7.75 -39.82 13.62
C ASN A 169 6.49 -39.98 14.47
N ARG A 170 5.70 -40.97 14.05
CA ARG A 170 4.68 -41.61 14.87
C ARG A 170 4.90 -43.11 14.73
N LYS A 171 5.66 -43.68 15.67
CA LYS A 171 5.48 -45.04 16.17
C LYS A 171 5.74 -45.01 17.66
#